data_AF-A0A069PLS7-F1
#
_entry.id   AF-A0A069PLS7-F1
#
_cell.length_a   1.000
_cell.length_b   1.000
_cell.length_c   1.000
_cell.angle_alpha   90.00
_cell.angle_beta   90.00
_cell.angle_gamma   90.00
#
_symmetry.space_group_name_H-M   'P 1'
#
loop_
_entity.id
_entity.type
_entity.pdbx_description
1 polymer ?
#
loop_
_entity_poly.entity_id
_entity_poly.type
_entity_poly.pdbx_seq_one_letter_code
_entity_poly.pdbx_strand_id
1 'polypeptide(L)' 'MSPADVLTIFERLNTEGRADVPLDEACAGFAGWLAERWEEFEGDDLTMLTSVGATLWREGFAQRQK' A
#
# COMPACT_ATOMS: atom_id res chain seq x y z
N MET A 1 8.14 -3.23 -11.85
CA MET A 1 8.26 -2.30 -10.70
C MET A 1 8.51 -3.16 -9.48
N SER A 2 9.60 -2.94 -8.77
CA SER A 2 9.98 -3.71 -7.57
C SER A 2 9.20 -3.24 -6.33
N PRO A 3 9.14 -4.04 -5.27
CA PRO A 3 8.56 -3.61 -3.99
C PRO A 3 9.19 -2.31 -3.44
N ALA A 4 10.51 -2.16 -3.59
CA ALA A 4 11.24 -0.96 -3.20
C ALA A 4 10.83 0.28 -4.02
N ASP A 5 10.56 0.12 -5.31
CA ASP A 5 10.06 1.21 -6.17
C ASP A 5 8.68 1.70 -5.69
N VAL A 6 7.81 0.78 -5.28
CA VAL A 6 6.46 1.10 -4.77
C VAL A 6 6.54 1.92 -3.48
N LEU A 7 7.40 1.51 -2.55
CA LEU A 7 7.62 2.27 -1.31
C LEU A 7 8.17 3.68 -1.59
N THR A 8 9.12 3.78 -2.52
CA THR A 8 9.70 5.07 -2.93
C THR A 8 8.64 6.00 -3.52
N ILE A 9 7.69 5.47 -4.29
CA ILE A 9 6.57 6.24 -4.82
C ILE A 9 5.68 6.76 -3.68
N PHE A 10 5.34 5.92 -2.70
CA PHE A 10 4.53 6.36 -1.55
C PHE A 10 5.23 7.43 -0.71
N GLU A 11 6.51 7.25 -0.42
CA GLU A 11 7.32 8.25 0.31
C GLU A 11 7.35 9.58 -0.42
N ARG A 12 7.51 9.54 -1.75
CA ARG A 12 7.51 10.73 -2.59
C ARG A 12 6.15 11.42 -2.62
N LEU A 13 5.05 10.68 -2.80
CA LEU A 13 3.70 11.24 -2.79
C LEU A 13 3.37 11.91 -1.45
N ASN A 14 3.80 11.31 -0.34
CA ASN A 14 3.65 11.88 0.99
C ASN A 14 4.48 13.17 1.15
N THR A 15 5.75 13.16 0.72
CA THR A 15 6.64 14.32 0.81
C THR A 15 6.18 15.49 -0.06
N GLU A 16 5.63 15.19 -1.24
CA GLU A 16 5.08 16.19 -2.16
C GLU A 16 3.71 16.74 -1.71
N GLY A 17 3.12 16.20 -0.63
CA GLY A 17 1.77 16.55 -0.18
C GLY A 17 0.68 16.17 -1.19
N ARG A 18 0.96 15.19 -2.06
CA ARG A 18 0.09 14.72 -3.15
C ARG A 18 -0.60 13.40 -2.81
N ALA A 19 -0.53 12.98 -1.55
CA ALA A 19 -1.29 11.86 -1.01
C ALA A 19 -2.76 12.26 -0.75
N ASP A 20 -3.39 12.96 -1.71
CA ASP A 20 -4.80 13.35 -1.66
C ASP A 20 -5.75 12.19 -1.99
N VAL A 21 -5.19 11.02 -2.33
CA VAL A 21 -5.96 9.81 -2.62
C VAL A 21 -6.60 9.32 -1.31
N PRO A 22 -7.93 9.11 -1.27
CA PRO A 22 -8.60 8.54 -0.11
C PRO A 22 -7.94 7.22 0.31
N LEU A 23 -7.77 7.01 1.63
CA LEU A 23 -7.10 5.81 2.14
C LEU A 23 -7.74 4.51 1.66
N ASP A 24 -9.06 4.51 1.47
CA ASP A 24 -9.80 3.34 1.00
C ASP A 24 -9.49 3.02 -0.47
N GLU A 25 -9.35 4.04 -1.30
CA GLU A 25 -8.96 3.90 -2.70
C GLU A 25 -7.50 3.45 -2.81
N ALA A 26 -6.61 4.04 -2.01
CA ALA A 26 -5.22 3.61 -1.93
C ALA A 26 -5.09 2.15 -1.45
N CYS A 27 -5.87 1.76 -0.44
CA CYS A 27 -5.89 0.38 0.08
C CYS A 27 -6.43 -0.61 -0.96
N ALA A 28 -7.51 -0.28 -1.66
CA ALA A 28 -8.08 -1.12 -2.70
C ALA A 28 -7.13 -1.28 -3.89
N GLY A 29 -6.51 -0.18 -4.35
CA GLY A 29 -5.52 -0.19 -5.43
C GLY A 29 -4.28 -1.01 -5.08
N PHE A 30 -3.75 -0.83 -3.87
CA PHE A 30 -2.61 -1.63 -3.39
C PHE A 30 -2.94 -3.12 -3.29
N ALA A 31 -4.11 -3.47 -2.74
CA ALA A 31 -4.55 -4.86 -2.64
C ALA A 31 -4.74 -5.51 -4.02
N GLY A 32 -5.32 -4.80 -4.98
CA GLY A 32 -5.46 -5.27 -6.35
C GLY A 32 -4.10 -5.52 -7.02
N TRP A 33 -3.20 -4.53 -6.93
CA TRP A 33 -1.84 -4.66 -7.47
C TRP A 33 -1.06 -5.82 -6.84
N LEU A 34 -1.17 -6.01 -5.52
CA LEU A 34 -0.49 -7.10 -4.82
C LEU A 34 -1.08 -8.47 -5.21
N ALA A 35 -2.39 -8.59 -5.38
CA ALA A 35 -3.04 -9.82 -5.78
C ALA A 35 -2.62 -10.27 -7.19
N GLU A 36 -2.49 -9.34 -8.14
CA GLU A 36 -2.05 -9.64 -9.51
C GLU A 36 -0.60 -10.16 -9.57
N ARG A 37 0.22 -9.81 -8.59
CA ARG A 37 1.66 -10.04 -8.57
C ARG A 37 2.09 -10.94 -7.43
N TRP A 38 1.13 -11.60 -6.78
CA TRP A 38 1.35 -12.35 -5.54
C TRP A 38 2.45 -13.40 -5.70
N GLU A 39 2.41 -14.16 -6.79
CA GLU A 39 3.37 -15.21 -7.12
C GLU A 39 4.76 -14.68 -7.53
N GLU A 40 4.91 -13.37 -7.76
CA GLU A 40 6.21 -12.75 -8.09
C GLU A 40 7.03 -12.40 -6.84
N PHE A 41 6.43 -12.48 -5.64
CA PHE A 41 7.06 -12.06 -4.39
C PHE A 41 7.17 -13.23 -3.41
N GLU A 42 8.31 -13.35 -2.76
CA GLU A 42 8.55 -14.36 -1.73
C GLU A 42 9.30 -13.75 -0.53
N GLY A 43 9.28 -14.46 0.59
CA GLY A 43 10.07 -14.13 1.77
C GLY A 43 9.82 -12.72 2.31
N ASP A 44 10.90 -11.94 2.40
CA ASP A 44 10.91 -10.62 3.05
C ASP A 44 10.08 -9.60 2.26
N ASP A 45 10.08 -9.68 0.92
CA ASP A 45 9.31 -8.76 0.06
C ASP A 45 7.80 -8.94 0.27
N LEU A 46 7.34 -10.19 0.29
CA LEU A 46 5.92 -10.49 0.53
C LEU A 46 5.52 -10.10 1.97
N THR A 47 6.38 -10.34 2.94
CA THR A 47 6.16 -9.93 4.35
C THR A 47 6.05 -8.42 4.49
N MET A 48 6.91 -7.68 3.80
CA MET A 48 6.89 -6.22 3.80
C MET A 48 5.61 -5.68 3.15
N LEU A 49 5.28 -6.15 1.94
CA LEU A 49 4.11 -5.69 1.20
C LEU A 49 2.80 -6.01 1.93
N THR A 50 2.68 -7.20 2.52
CA THR A 50 1.50 -7.57 3.32
C THR A 50 1.38 -6.70 4.59
N SER A 51 2.49 -6.32 5.21
CA SER A 51 2.51 -5.40 6.36
C SER A 51 2.06 -3.98 6.01
N VAL A 52 2.45 -3.48 4.82
CA VAL A 52 1.97 -2.19 4.28
C VAL A 52 0.47 -2.26 4.05
N GLY A 53 -0.02 -3.29 3.37
CA GLY A 53 -1.45 -3.48 3.11
C GLY A 53 -2.29 -3.57 4.38
N ALA A 54 -1.81 -4.31 5.39
CA ALA A 54 -2.48 -4.42 6.68
C ALA A 54 -2.55 -3.07 7.42
N THR A 55 -1.55 -2.22 7.26
CA THR A 55 -1.53 -0.88 7.86
C THR A 55 -2.51 0.05 7.15
N LEU A 56 -2.52 0.07 5.81
CA LEU A 56 -3.50 0.84 5.02
C LEU A 56 -4.94 0.46 5.39
N TRP A 57 -5.22 -0.84 5.51
CA TRP A 57 -6.54 -1.32 5.89
C TRP A 57 -6.97 -0.83 7.28
N ARG A 58 -6.09 -0.92 8.28
CA ARG A 58 -6.38 -0.48 9.65
C ARG A 58 -6.67 1.02 9.72
N GLU A 59 -5.88 1.83 9.03
CA GLU A 59 -6.05 3.28 9.02
C GLU A 59 -7.35 3.68 8.29
N GLY A 60 -7.63 3.09 7.12
CA GLY A 60 -8.90 3.31 6.42
C GLY A 60 -10.11 2.86 7.25
N PHE A 61 -10.02 1.70 7.92
CA PHE A 61 -11.06 1.22 8.83
C PHE A 61 -11.29 2.19 9.99
N ALA A 62 -10.22 2.70 10.61
CA ALA A 62 -10.33 3.68 11.69
C ALA A 62 -10.97 4.99 11.22
N GLN A 63 -10.74 5.43 9.98
CA GLN A 63 -11.42 6.60 9.41
C GLN A 63 -12.91 6.36 9.20
N ARG A 64 -13.32 5.17 8.72
CA ARG A 64 -14.73 4.81 8.54
C ARG A 64 -15.53 4.73 9.85
N GLN A 65 -14.86 4.55 10.99
CA GLN A 65 -15.48 4.45 12.31
C GLN A 65 -15.61 5.81 13.03
N LYS A 66 -15.09 6.90 12.43
CA LYS A 66 -15.21 8.27 12.95
C LYS A 66 -16.40 8.98 12.34
#